data_AF-A0A6B1ASV4-F1
#
_entry.id   AF-A0A6B1ASV4-F1
#
_cell.length_a   1.000
_cell.length_b   1.000
_cell.length_c   1.000
_cell.angle_alpha   90.00
_cell.angle_beta   90.00
_cell.angle_gamma   90.00
#
_symmetry.space_group_name_H-M   'P 1'
#
loop_
_entity.id
_entity.type
_entity.pdbx_description
1 polymer ?
#
loop_
_entity_poly.entity_id
_entity_poly.type
_entity_poly.pdbx_seq_one_letter_code
_entity_poly.pdbx_strand_id
1 'polypeptide(L)'
;MIATKGKASFRHAETAEVYEIHADQVDFEFTSVQERNMGPETEHSAEVDHPKLGLIRWTLWEYPMGIVNLTETDHDPHELLENFSFELQDEQSADYDD
;
A
#
# COMPACT_ATOMS: atom_id res chain seq x y z
N MET A 1 -11.62 -0.62 -1.65
CA MET A 1 -10.43 -1.28 -2.24
C MET A 1 -9.29 -0.26 -2.36
N ILE A 2 -8.03 -0.65 -2.16
CA ILE A 2 -6.88 0.26 -2.36
C ILE A 2 -6.46 0.21 -3.83
N ALA A 3 -6.45 1.35 -4.49
CA ALA A 3 -5.89 1.49 -5.83
C ALA A 3 -4.48 2.08 -5.76
N THR A 4 -3.56 1.47 -6.50
CA THR A 4 -2.18 1.92 -6.66
C THR A 4 -2.00 2.53 -8.05
N LYS A 5 -1.23 3.62 -8.13
CA LYS A 5 -0.82 4.22 -9.42
C LYS A 5 0.67 4.53 -9.42
N GLY A 6 1.28 4.37 -10.59
CA GLY A 6 2.70 4.63 -10.81
C GLY A 6 3.56 3.40 -10.50
N LYS A 7 4.68 3.64 -9.81
CA LYS A 7 5.67 2.61 -9.47
C LYS A 7 6.35 2.95 -8.15
N ALA A 8 6.91 1.94 -7.49
CA ALA A 8 7.84 2.11 -6.39
C ALA A 8 9.25 1.78 -6.89
N SER A 9 10.20 2.67 -6.61
CA SER A 9 11.59 2.54 -7.02
C SER A 9 12.46 2.37 -5.79
N PHE A 10 13.25 1.30 -5.77
CA PHE A 10 14.14 0.96 -4.66
C PHE A 10 15.57 0.92 -5.14
N ARG A 11 16.47 1.47 -4.34
CA ARG A 11 17.91 1.32 -4.54
C ARG A 11 18.43 0.19 -3.66
N HIS A 12 19.00 -0.83 -4.30
CA HIS A 12 19.60 -1.96 -3.61
C HIS A 12 20.80 -1.49 -2.77
N ALA A 13 20.83 -1.88 -1.49
CA ALA A 13 21.80 -1.41 -0.51
C ALA A 13 23.25 -1.77 -0.87
N GLU A 14 23.47 -2.99 -1.37
CA GLU A 14 24.83 -3.48 -1.69
C GLU A 14 25.29 -3.14 -3.11
N THR A 15 24.45 -3.34 -4.13
CA THR A 15 24.83 -3.12 -5.53
C THR A 15 24.59 -1.70 -6.02
N ALA A 16 23.83 -0.89 -5.26
CA ALA A 16 23.38 0.44 -5.64
C ALA A 16 22.52 0.50 -6.92
N GLU A 17 22.12 -0.65 -7.46
CA GLU A 17 21.20 -0.77 -8.60
C GLU A 17 19.79 -0.34 -8.20
N VAL A 18 19.05 0.20 -9.16
CA VAL A 18 17.66 0.62 -8.96
C VAL A 18 16.73 -0.44 -9.56
N TYR A 19 15.78 -0.89 -8.76
CA TYR A 19 14.74 -1.83 -9.13
C TYR A 19 13.37 -1.18 -8.97
N GLU A 20 12.44 -1.57 -9.83
CA GLU A 20 11.11 -0.96 -9.93
C GLU A 20 10.04 -2.03 -9.75
N ILE A 21 9.07 -1.75 -8.89
CA ILE A 21 7.86 -2.54 -8.73
C ILE A 21 6.72 -1.69 -9.28
N HIS A 22 5.94 -2.22 -10.21
CA HIS A 22 4.81 -1.49 -10.80
C HIS A 22 3.55 -1.66 -9.95
N ALA A 23 2.67 -0.66 -9.99
CA ALA A 23 1.42 -0.66 -9.25
C ALA A 23 0.55 -1.90 -9.54
N ASP A 24 0.57 -2.41 -10.77
CA ASP A 24 -0.17 -3.62 -11.18
C ASP A 24 0.36 -4.92 -10.56
N GLN A 25 1.56 -4.90 -9.97
CA GLN A 25 2.16 -6.05 -9.29
C GLN A 25 1.82 -6.11 -7.80
N VAL A 26 1.12 -5.10 -7.28
CA VAL A 26 0.81 -4.94 -5.86
C VAL A 26 -0.69 -5.03 -5.66
N ASP A 27 -1.13 -6.03 -4.92
CA ASP A 27 -2.53 -6.23 -4.56
C ASP A 27 -2.69 -6.07 -3.05
N PHE A 28 -3.51 -5.10 -2.65
CA PHE A 28 -3.77 -4.81 -1.25
C PHE A 28 -4.94 -5.62 -0.74
N GLU A 29 -4.68 -6.42 0.28
CA GLU A 29 -5.68 -7.22 0.95
C GLU A 29 -6.09 -6.56 2.27
N PHE A 30 -7.32 -6.83 2.71
CA PHE A 30 -7.76 -6.50 4.05
C PHE A 30 -7.09 -7.45 5.05
N THR A 31 -6.42 -6.89 6.05
CA THR A 31 -5.65 -7.68 7.02
C THR A 31 -6.31 -7.69 8.38
N SER A 32 -6.85 -6.55 8.83
CA SER A 32 -7.46 -6.44 10.16
C SER A 32 -8.36 -5.22 10.29
N VAL A 33 -9.23 -5.23 11.30
CA VAL A 33 -10.05 -4.09 11.70
C VAL A 33 -10.04 -3.96 13.22
N GLN A 34 -9.91 -2.75 13.73
CA GLN A 34 -9.97 -2.46 15.17
C GLN A 34 -10.87 -1.28 15.48
N GLU A 35 -11.78 -1.44 16.44
CA GLU A 35 -12.64 -0.33 16.89
C GLU A 35 -11.83 0.70 17.69
N ARG A 36 -11.96 1.98 17.30
CA ARG A 36 -11.38 3.13 18.00
C ARG A 36 -12.43 4.22 18.22
N ASN A 37 -12.03 5.34 18.82
CA ASN A 37 -12.96 6.37 19.28
C ASN A 37 -13.81 7.03 18.18
N MET A 38 -13.33 7.09 16.93
CA MET A 38 -14.02 7.71 15.78
C MET A 38 -14.50 6.67 14.76
N GLY A 39 -14.62 5.40 15.15
CA GLY A 39 -15.01 4.30 14.28
C GLY A 39 -13.92 3.23 14.12
N PRO A 40 -14.10 2.28 13.19
CA PRO A 40 -13.10 1.27 12.92
C PRO A 40 -11.86 1.89 12.24
N GLU A 41 -10.69 1.42 12.66
CA GLU A 41 -9.45 1.52 11.93
C GLU A 41 -9.28 0.25 11.12
N THR A 42 -9.18 0.38 9.80
CA THR A 42 -8.99 -0.76 8.88
C THR A 42 -7.52 -0.82 8.47
N GLU A 43 -6.91 -2.00 8.52
CA GLU A 43 -5.56 -2.25 8.03
C GLU A 43 -5.61 -3.00 6.70
N HIS A 44 -4.87 -2.49 5.73
CA HIS A 44 -4.61 -3.14 4.45
C HIS A 44 -3.12 -3.41 4.29
N SER A 45 -2.77 -4.55 3.73
CA SER A 45 -1.37 -4.82 3.36
C SER A 45 -1.23 -5.48 2.00
N ALA A 46 -0.10 -5.21 1.37
CA ALA A 46 0.33 -5.86 0.15
C ALA A 46 1.78 -6.32 0.30
N GLU A 47 2.12 -7.48 -0.25
CA GLU A 47 3.44 -8.07 -0.16
C GLU A 47 3.91 -8.52 -1.54
N VAL A 48 5.16 -8.20 -1.89
CA VAL A 48 5.79 -8.63 -3.14
C VAL A 48 7.14 -9.26 -2.81
N ASP A 49 7.32 -10.52 -3.20
CA ASP A 49 8.61 -11.22 -3.16
C ASP A 49 9.40 -10.91 -4.44
N HIS A 50 10.36 -9.99 -4.34
CA HIS A 50 11.18 -9.57 -5.47
C HIS A 50 12.53 -10.31 -5.48
N PRO A 51 12.96 -10.90 -6.62
CA PRO A 51 14.14 -11.77 -6.67
C PRO A 51 15.47 -11.09 -6.30
N LYS A 52 15.50 -9.76 -6.27
CA LYS A 52 16.68 -8.96 -5.91
C LYS A 52 16.51 -8.11 -4.66
N LEU A 53 15.26 -7.80 -4.27
CA LEU A 53 15.00 -6.92 -3.13
C LEU A 53 14.51 -7.71 -1.91
N GLY A 54 14.25 -9.01 -2.07
CA GLY A 54 13.56 -9.80 -1.06
C GLY A 54 12.08 -9.43 -0.95
N LEU A 55 11.52 -9.63 0.23
CA LEU A 55 10.14 -9.33 0.53
C LEU A 55 9.99 -7.83 0.79
N ILE A 56 9.13 -7.17 0.00
CA ILE A 56 8.73 -5.79 0.22
C ILE A 56 7.26 -5.80 0.65
N ARG A 57 6.95 -5.09 1.73
CA ARG A 57 5.59 -5.00 2.26
C ARG A 57 5.13 -3.56 2.35
N TRP A 58 3.91 -3.30 1.90
CA TRP A 58 3.21 -2.04 2.14
C TRP A 58 2.08 -2.27 3.11
N THR A 59 1.89 -1.34 4.05
CA THR A 59 0.76 -1.36 4.98
C THR A 59 0.08 0.00 4.98
N LEU A 60 -1.24 0.03 4.87
CA LEU A 60 -2.07 1.22 4.96
C LEU A 60 -3.10 1.07 6.07
N TRP A 61 -3.35 2.17 6.79
CA TRP A 61 -4.39 2.24 7.80
C TRP A 61 -5.43 3.30 7.41
N GLU A 62 -6.69 2.89 7.35
CA GLU A 62 -7.83 3.78 7.18
C GLU A 62 -8.41 4.16 8.54
N TYR A 63 -8.41 5.44 8.90
CA TYR A 63 -9.06 5.90 10.13
C TYR A 63 -9.35 7.42 10.15
N PRO A 64 -10.62 7.84 10.30
CA PRO A 64 -11.82 7.01 10.30
C PRO A 64 -12.04 6.35 8.92
N MET A 65 -13.01 5.44 8.83
CA MET A 65 -13.34 4.72 7.59
C MET A 65 -13.41 5.67 6.37
N GLY A 66 -12.72 5.29 5.29
CA GLY A 66 -12.66 6.08 4.05
C GLY A 66 -11.58 7.18 4.03
N ILE A 67 -10.73 7.29 5.06
CA ILE A 67 -9.61 8.24 5.10
C ILE A 67 -8.30 7.50 5.38
N VAL A 68 -7.32 7.60 4.48
CA VAL A 68 -5.96 7.09 4.73
C VAL A 68 -5.34 7.90 5.85
N ASN A 69 -5.05 7.24 6.96
CA ASN A 69 -4.43 7.85 8.13
C ASN A 69 -2.90 7.67 8.13
N LEU A 70 -2.42 6.47 7.77
CA LEU A 70 -0.99 6.16 7.75
C LEU A 70 -0.66 5.21 6.60
N THR A 71 0.56 5.33 6.09
CA THR A 71 1.16 4.40 5.11
C THR A 71 2.57 4.03 5.57
N GLU A 72 2.91 2.76 5.56
CA GLU A 72 4.23 2.24 5.88
C GLU A 72 4.74 1.36 4.73
N THR A 73 6.05 1.33 4.53
CA THR A 73 6.70 0.45 3.55
C THR A 73 7.90 -0.19 4.21
N ASP A 74 7.83 -1.50 4.40
CA ASP A 74 8.94 -2.32 4.85
C ASP A 74 9.75 -2.76 3.63
N HIS A 75 11.00 -2.30 3.59
CA HIS A 75 11.90 -2.47 2.45
C HIS A 75 13.35 -2.71 2.89
N ASP A 76 13.57 -2.99 4.17
CA ASP A 76 14.91 -3.07 4.76
C ASP A 76 15.72 -4.20 4.09
N PRO A 77 17.01 -3.98 3.73
CA PRO A 77 17.86 -2.81 4.01
C PRO A 77 17.92 -1.77 2.87
N HIS A 78 17.00 -1.83 1.91
CA HIS A 78 17.04 -1.01 0.69
C HIS A 78 16.53 0.42 0.90
N GLU A 79 16.88 1.33 0.00
CA GLU A 79 16.43 2.72 0.04
C GLU A 79 15.24 2.92 -0.90
N LEU A 80 14.10 3.39 -0.38
CA LEU A 80 12.95 3.79 -1.19
C LEU A 80 13.18 5.18 -1.79
N LEU A 81 13.26 5.24 -3.12
CA LEU A 81 13.45 6.49 -3.88
C LEU A 81 12.13 7.17 -4.25
N GLU A 82 11.15 6.36 -4.63
CA GLU A 82 9.81 6.77 -5.04
C GLU A 82 8.83 5.68 -4.63
N ASN A 83 7.62 6.04 -4.20
CA ASN A 83 6.57 5.07 -3.87
C ASN A 83 5.34 5.30 -4.74
N PHE A 84 4.44 4.32 -4.75
CA PHE A 84 3.15 4.46 -5.42
C PHE A 84 2.33 5.61 -4.86
N SER A 85 1.42 6.11 -5.68
CA SER A 85 0.26 6.86 -5.17
C SER A 85 -0.81 5.86 -4.74
N PHE A 86 -1.31 6.00 -3.53
CA PHE A 86 -2.39 5.17 -2.97
C PHE A 86 -3.70 5.97 -2.97
N GLU A 87 -4.77 5.38 -3.48
CA GLU A 87 -6.10 5.97 -3.48
C GLU A 87 -7.11 4.97 -2.90
N LEU A 88 -7.94 5.42 -1.96
CA LEU A 88 -9.09 4.65 -1.49
C LEU A 88 -10.17 4.72 -2.57
N GLN A 89 -10.53 3.57 -3.13
CA GLN A 89 -11.74 3.44 -3.92
C GLN A 89 -12.88 3.02 -3.00
N ASP A 90 -13.82 3.94 -2.83
CA ASP A 90 -15.10 3.68 -2.17
C ASP A 90 -15.92 2.71 -3.02
N GLU A 91 -16.47 1.68 -2.40
CA GLU A 91 -17.31 0.68 -3.06
C GLU A 91 -18.71 1.23 -3.40
N GLN A 92 -19.05 2.45 -2.95
CA GLN A 92 -20.31 3.12 -3.24
C GLN A 92 -20.18 4.06 -4.45
N SER A 93 -20.13 3.46 -5.64
CA SER A 93 -20.66 4.10 -6.84
C SER A 93 -21.51 3.12 -7.64
N ALA A 94 -22.43 2.44 -6.95
CA ALA A 94 -23.56 1.78 -7.58
C ALA A 94 -24.85 2.44 -7.07
N ASP A 95 -25.37 3.34 -7.91
CA ASP A 95 -26.79 3.67 -8.05
C ASP A 95 -27.50 4.35 -6.86
N TYR A 96 -27.53 5.69 -6.89
CA TYR A 96 -28.69 6.43 -6.37
C TYR A 96 -29.57 6.83 -7.57
N ASP A 97 -30.37 5.89 -8.09
CA ASP A 97 -31.56 6.19 -8.88
C ASP A 97 -32.79 5.84 -8.03
N ASP A 98 -33.34 6.85 -7.34
CA ASP A 98 -34.78 6.96 -6.98
C ASP A 98 -35.18 8.45 -6.87
#